data_AF-A0A7T8BAA4-F1
#
_entry.id   AF-A0A7T8BAA4-F1
#
_cell.length_a   1.000
_cell.length_b   1.000
_cell.length_c   1.000
_cell.angle_alpha   90.00
_cell.angle_beta   90.00
_cell.angle_gamma   90.00
#
_symmetry.space_group_name_H-M   'P 1'
#
loop_
_entity.id
_entity.type
_entity.pdbx_description
1 polymer ?
#
loop_
_entity_poly.entity_id
_entity_poly.type
_entity_poly.pdbx_seq_one_letter_code
_entity_poly.pdbx_strand_id
1 'polypeptide(L)'
;MANHFPKGEVCFDAESKWAVSFSNKMAAKTGNKGALMHFYVNNPRQSKAWSRDIAEVTCEPYCTGIPRKKSWESQTRIRMAMLDGLGMMKLVRIRFAG
;
A
#
# COMPACT_ATOMS: atom_id res chain seq x y z
N MET A 1 18.02 7.06 6.11
CA MET A 1 17.79 6.73 4.68
C MET A 1 18.22 7.88 3.78
N ALA A 2 17.63 9.08 3.88
CA ALA A 2 18.04 10.24 3.07
C ALA A 2 19.56 10.50 3.05
N ASN A 3 20.22 10.44 4.22
CA ASN A 3 21.69 10.63 4.31
C ASN A 3 22.53 9.57 3.57
N HIS A 4 22.00 8.36 3.38
CA HIS A 4 22.70 7.26 2.69
C HIS A 4 22.24 7.11 1.23
N PHE A 5 21.05 7.62 0.92
CA PHE A 5 20.41 7.56 -0.39
C PHE A 5 19.84 8.94 -0.75
N PRO A 6 20.71 9.96 -0.96
CA PRO A 6 20.26 11.31 -1.28
C PRO A 6 19.48 11.29 -2.59
N LYS A 7 18.31 11.96 -2.61
CA LYS A 7 17.34 11.92 -3.73
C LYS A 7 16.80 10.51 -4.06
N GLY A 8 17.12 9.51 -3.24
CA GLY A 8 16.61 8.14 -3.39
C GLY A 8 15.12 8.05 -3.07
N GLU A 9 14.54 6.91 -3.40
CA GLU A 9 13.12 6.63 -3.23
C GLU A 9 12.91 5.34 -2.45
N VAL A 10 11.93 5.34 -1.55
CA VAL A 10 11.41 4.13 -0.90
C VAL A 10 10.00 3.90 -1.40
N CYS A 11 9.78 2.73 -1.98
CA CYS A 11 8.49 2.29 -2.51
C CYS A 11 8.02 1.09 -1.70
N PHE A 12 6.76 1.12 -1.26
CA PHE A 12 6.16 0.03 -0.50
C PHE A 12 4.65 0.01 -0.72
N ASP A 13 4.04 -1.17 -0.65
CA ASP A 13 2.61 -1.31 -0.56
C ASP A 13 2.14 -1.07 0.89
N ALA A 14 0.95 -0.49 1.04
CA ALA A 14 0.36 -0.26 2.34
C ALA A 14 -1.14 -0.48 2.30
N GLU A 15 -1.63 -1.25 3.27
CA GLU A 15 -3.04 -1.41 3.52
C GLU A 15 -3.64 -0.19 4.27
N SER A 16 -4.95 0.01 4.14
CA SER A 16 -5.71 0.83 5.08
C SER A 16 -5.92 0.11 6.40
N LYS A 17 -6.23 0.84 7.47
CA LYS A 17 -6.51 0.24 8.79
C LYS A 17 -7.64 -0.80 8.73
N TRP A 18 -8.64 -0.53 7.91
CA TRP A 18 -9.76 -1.45 7.70
C TRP A 18 -9.32 -2.73 6.99
N ALA A 19 -8.50 -2.62 5.94
CA ALA A 19 -7.93 -3.77 5.25
C ALA A 19 -7.06 -4.62 6.18
N VAL A 20 -6.18 -4.01 6.99
CA VAL A 20 -5.36 -4.74 8.00
C VAL A 20 -6.25 -5.53 8.96
N SER A 21 -7.34 -4.92 9.42
CA SER A 21 -8.27 -5.59 10.32
C SER A 21 -8.96 -6.80 9.64
N PHE A 22 -9.30 -6.68 8.36
CA PHE A 22 -9.86 -7.79 7.58
C PHE A 22 -8.83 -8.90 7.36
N SER A 23 -7.63 -8.53 6.91
CA SER A 23 -6.52 -9.46 6.65
C SER A 23 -6.10 -10.22 7.92
N ASN A 24 -6.03 -9.55 9.08
CA ASN A 24 -5.76 -10.19 10.37
C ASN A 24 -6.87 -11.15 10.80
N LYS A 25 -8.15 -10.82 10.56
CA LYS A 25 -9.25 -11.78 10.79
C LYS A 25 -9.10 -13.02 9.92
N MET A 26 -8.64 -12.87 8.67
CA MET A 26 -8.39 -14.00 7.78
C MET A 26 -7.19 -14.83 8.24
N ALA A 27 -6.07 -14.20 8.63
CA ALA A 27 -4.90 -14.90 9.18
C ALA A 27 -5.24 -15.67 10.47
N ALA A 28 -6.05 -15.09 11.35
CA ALA A 28 -6.52 -15.76 12.56
C ALA A 28 -7.38 -17.00 12.25
N LYS A 29 -8.25 -16.94 11.23
CA LYS A 29 -9.09 -18.07 10.79
C LYS A 29 -8.26 -19.25 10.25
N THR A 30 -7.13 -18.98 9.61
CA THR A 30 -6.24 -20.03 9.08
C THR A 30 -5.26 -20.57 10.12
N GLY A 31 -5.28 -20.05 11.35
CA GLY A 31 -4.35 -20.42 12.42
C GLY A 31 -2.95 -19.82 12.26
N ASN A 32 -2.71 -19.00 11.23
CA ASN A 32 -1.41 -18.38 10.97
C ASN A 32 -1.20 -17.13 11.84
N LYS A 33 -0.92 -17.37 13.13
CA LYS A 33 -0.68 -16.29 14.11
C LYS A 33 0.62 -15.50 13.87
N GLY A 34 1.55 -16.04 13.07
CA GLY A 34 2.81 -15.37 12.73
C GLY A 34 2.71 -14.36 11.60
N ALA A 35 1.58 -14.31 10.88
CA ALA A 35 1.37 -13.43 9.74
C ALA A 35 0.43 -12.26 10.03
N LEU A 36 0.30 -11.86 11.31
CA LEU A 36 -0.48 -10.68 11.66
C LEU A 36 0.22 -9.41 11.17
N MET A 37 -0.55 -8.56 10.52
CA MET A 37 -0.10 -7.27 10.01
C MET A 37 -0.41 -6.17 11.03
N HIS A 38 0.56 -5.29 11.26
CA HIS A 38 0.46 -4.22 12.25
C HIS A 38 0.56 -2.82 11.65
N PHE A 39 1.12 -2.71 10.44
CA PHE A 39 1.37 -1.46 9.75
C PHE A 39 0.22 -1.13 8.80
N TYR A 40 -0.24 0.12 8.80
CA TYR A 40 -1.23 0.62 7.85
C TYR A 40 -0.96 2.09 7.52
N VAL A 41 -1.42 2.52 6.35
CA VAL A 41 -1.40 3.92 5.94
C VAL A 41 -2.76 4.31 5.38
N ASN A 42 -3.50 5.13 6.13
CA ASN A 42 -4.78 5.67 5.67
C ASN A 42 -4.59 6.86 4.72
N ASN A 43 -3.72 7.80 5.08
CA ASN A 43 -3.40 8.97 4.25
C ASN A 43 -1.88 9.10 4.08
N PRO A 44 -1.31 8.58 2.98
CA PRO A 44 0.12 8.63 2.72
C PRO A 44 0.68 10.05 2.69
N ARG A 45 -0.10 11.04 2.25
CA ARG A 45 0.38 12.43 2.15
C ARG A 45 0.79 13.02 3.49
N GLN A 46 0.29 12.50 4.61
CA GLN A 46 0.70 12.93 5.95
C GLN A 46 2.17 12.61 6.25
N SER A 47 2.78 11.64 5.56
CA SER A 47 4.18 11.31 5.79
C SER A 47 5.15 12.41 5.35
N LYS A 48 4.73 13.30 4.44
CA LYS A 48 5.50 14.49 4.05
C LYS A 48 5.84 15.39 5.23
N ALA A 49 5.01 15.40 6.29
CA ALA A 49 5.26 16.19 7.49
C ALA A 49 6.17 15.49 8.51
N TRP A 50 6.52 14.21 8.32
CA TRP A 50 7.33 13.44 9.30
C TRP A 50 8.80 13.84 9.31
N SER A 51 9.33 14.39 8.22
CA SER A 51 10.70 14.88 8.15
C SER A 51 10.85 15.94 7.06
N ARG A 52 11.76 16.90 7.28
CA ARG A 52 12.20 17.87 6.26
C ARG A 52 12.95 17.19 5.12
N ASP A 53 13.49 15.99 5.35
CA ASP A 53 14.25 15.22 4.37
C ASP A 53 13.35 14.40 3.43
N ILE A 54 12.02 14.52 3.54
CA ILE A 54 11.11 13.95 2.55
C ILE A 54 10.80 15.04 1.54
N ALA A 55 11.18 14.84 0.28
CA ALA A 55 10.94 15.78 -0.82
C ALA A 55 9.55 15.59 -1.42
N GLU A 56 9.11 14.35 -1.59
CA GLU A 56 7.83 14.06 -2.24
C GLU A 56 7.22 12.78 -1.68
N VAL A 57 5.88 12.75 -1.66
CA VAL A 57 5.12 11.53 -1.38
C VAL A 57 4.08 11.37 -2.48
N THR A 58 4.21 10.30 -3.25
CA THR A 58 3.21 9.89 -4.23
C THR A 58 2.50 8.63 -3.75
N CYS A 59 1.26 8.48 -4.19
CA CYS A 59 0.43 7.34 -3.87
C CYS A 59 -0.44 7.03 -5.07
N GLU A 60 -0.48 5.76 -5.44
CA GLU A 60 -1.32 5.25 -6.52
C GLU A 60 -2.14 4.04 -6.05
N PRO A 61 -3.32 3.80 -6.63
CA PRO A 61 -4.05 2.56 -6.44
C PRO A 61 -3.16 1.34 -6.71
N TYR A 62 -3.37 0.25 -5.98
CA TYR A 62 -2.47 -0.89 -6.00
C TYR A 62 -2.40 -1.59 -7.36
N CYS A 63 -3.51 -1.66 -8.10
CA CYS A 63 -3.54 -2.29 -9.42
C CYS A 63 -3.33 -1.31 -10.58
N THR A 64 -2.76 -0.13 -10.32
CA THR A 64 -2.38 0.84 -11.36
C THR A 64 -1.48 0.20 -12.41
N GLY A 65 -1.80 0.38 -13.69
CA GLY A 65 -1.05 -0.18 -14.81
C GLY A 65 -1.26 -1.68 -15.06
N ILE A 66 -2.03 -2.40 -14.22
CA ILE A 66 -2.32 -3.82 -14.43
C ILE A 66 -3.57 -3.98 -15.32
N PRO A 67 -3.46 -4.60 -16.51
CA PRO A 67 -4.59 -4.72 -17.43
C PRO A 67 -5.65 -5.69 -16.90
N ARG A 68 -6.93 -5.31 -16.94
CA ARG A 68 -8.05 -6.19 -16.53
C ARG A 68 -8.53 -7.06 -17.71
N LYS A 69 -7.78 -8.13 -18.02
CA LYS A 69 -8.07 -8.99 -19.18
C LYS A 69 -9.39 -9.75 -19.01
N LYS A 70 -10.19 -9.83 -20.09
CA LYS A 70 -11.45 -10.59 -20.11
C LYS A 70 -11.23 -12.11 -19.91
N SER A 71 -10.07 -12.61 -20.31
CA SER A 71 -9.68 -14.02 -20.15
C SER A 71 -9.40 -14.42 -18.69
N TRP A 72 -9.25 -13.47 -17.78
CA TRP A 72 -9.08 -13.78 -16.35
C TRP A 72 -10.41 -14.18 -15.71
N GLU A 73 -10.34 -14.78 -14.53
CA GLU A 73 -11.54 -15.02 -13.74
C GLU A 73 -12.23 -13.70 -13.38
N SER A 74 -13.56 -13.68 -13.49
CA SER A 74 -14.37 -12.51 -13.13
C SER A 74 -14.13 -12.07 -11.70
N GLN A 75 -13.93 -13.02 -10.78
CA GLN A 75 -13.63 -12.72 -9.38
C GLN A 75 -12.34 -11.92 -9.22
N THR A 76 -11.28 -12.26 -9.96
CA THR A 76 -10.01 -11.52 -9.93
C THR A 76 -10.21 -10.06 -10.36
N ARG A 77 -10.94 -9.82 -11.45
CA ARG A 77 -11.23 -8.45 -11.91
C ARG A 77 -12.05 -7.66 -10.89
N ILE A 78 -13.04 -8.29 -10.27
CA ILE A 78 -13.87 -7.68 -9.22
C ILE A 78 -13.03 -7.33 -8.00
N ARG A 79 -12.16 -8.25 -7.54
CA ARG A 79 -11.25 -7.99 -6.41
C ARG A 79 -10.30 -6.83 -6.69
N MET A 80 -9.69 -6.78 -7.88
CA MET A 80 -8.84 -5.66 -8.27
C MET A 80 -9.61 -4.33 -8.24
N ALA A 81 -10.83 -4.31 -8.78
CA ALA A 81 -11.67 -3.11 -8.75
C ALA A 81 -12.04 -2.69 -7.32
N MET A 82 -12.32 -3.66 -6.44
CA MET A 82 -12.62 -3.42 -5.03
C MET A 82 -11.41 -2.87 -4.28
N LEU A 83 -10.22 -3.46 -4.47
CA LEU A 83 -8.99 -3.02 -3.83
C LEU A 83 -8.69 -1.55 -4.13
N ASP A 84 -8.71 -1.19 -5.42
CA ASP A 84 -8.46 0.19 -5.88
C ASP A 84 -9.59 1.13 -5.44
N GLY A 85 -10.85 0.76 -5.70
CA GLY A 85 -12.00 1.63 -5.50
C GLY A 85 -12.29 1.94 -4.02
N LEU A 86 -12.01 1.00 -3.12
CA LEU A 86 -12.18 1.19 -1.68
C LEU A 86 -10.90 1.71 -1.00
N GLY A 87 -9.79 1.89 -1.73
CA GLY A 87 -8.51 2.31 -1.17
C GLY A 87 -7.96 1.35 -0.11
N MET A 88 -8.28 0.05 -0.24
CA MET A 88 -7.85 -0.99 0.69
C MET A 88 -6.33 -1.14 0.69
N MET A 89 -5.74 -1.05 -0.48
CA MET A 89 -4.31 -1.19 -0.70
C MET A 89 -3.85 -0.10 -1.66
N LYS A 90 -2.63 0.37 -1.48
CA LYS A 90 -2.01 1.40 -2.33
C LYS A 90 -0.52 1.19 -2.41
N LEU A 91 0.09 1.66 -3.50
CA LEU A 91 1.54 1.77 -3.57
C LEU A 91 1.92 3.19 -3.14
N VAL A 92 2.76 3.29 -2.12
CA VAL A 92 3.29 4.55 -1.61
C VAL A 92 4.74 4.68 -2.07
N ARG A 93 5.11 5.85 -2.59
CA ARG A 93 6.49 6.18 -2.91
C ARG A 93 6.88 7.44 -2.15
N ILE A 94 7.99 7.38 -1.44
CA ILE A 94 8.57 8.49 -0.69
C ILE A 94 9.92 8.80 -1.29
N ARG A 95 10.08 10.01 -1.82
CA ARG A 95 11.35 10.52 -2.35
C ARG A 95 12.03 11.38 -1.30
N PHE A 96 13.30 11.13 -1.06
CA PHE A 96 14.10 11.93 -0.12
C PHE A 96 14.58 13.24 -0.74
N ALA A 97 14.75 14.24 0.11
CA ALA A 97 15.56 15.41 -0.20
C ALA A 97 17.03 14.98 -0.34
N GLY A 98 17.79 15.72 -1.14
CA GLY A 98 19.22 15.51 -1.32
C GLY A 98 20.02 16.52 -0.54
#